data_AF-A0A956SRE3-F1
#
_entry.id   AF-A0A956SRE3-F1
#
_cell.length_a   1.000
_cell.length_b   1.000
_cell.length_c   1.000
_cell.angle_alpha   90.00
_cell.angle_beta   90.00
_cell.angle_gamma   90.00
#
_symmetry.space_group_name_H-M   'P 1'
#
loop_
_entity.id
_entity.type
_entity.pdbx_description
1 polymer ?
#
loop_
_entity_poly.entity_id
_entity_poly.type
_entity_poly.pdbx_seq_one_letter_code
_entity_poly.pdbx_strand_id
1 'polypeptide(L)'
;MNQALPLAAGTELADAIFQVAITAGLALFAVILHRWLRERWLAWWAGAWTLYLVRLLAIVAFLRTGDLAWLFWHQVITGWVALAILWAALVFSRNARWRGWYLAFAAFPLALGWIAVNGLDQFTLVAIPMVALLSGATLWTGWVFWRHADRTGSRGSRFVAIAFALWGLHHLDYPFLRAKGAWAPWGYFLDILFELAVGVGFGLMVLTDLAARLAARREELTRLQSRLVRAEEGERRRLARE
;
A
#
# COMPACT_ATOMS: atom_id res chain seq x y z
N MET A 1 -9.22 -0.03 -42.42
CA MET A 1 -8.61 -1.35 -42.14
C MET A 1 -8.64 -1.58 -40.65
N ASN A 2 -9.48 -2.50 -40.17
CA ASN A 2 -9.50 -2.94 -38.78
C ASN A 2 -8.17 -3.62 -38.47
N GLN A 3 -7.25 -2.90 -37.85
CA GLN A 3 -6.12 -3.52 -37.16
C GLN A 3 -6.70 -4.20 -35.92
N ALA A 4 -7.04 -5.48 -36.05
CA ALA A 4 -7.27 -6.32 -34.90
C ALA A 4 -6.02 -6.22 -34.01
N LEU A 5 -6.16 -5.58 -32.85
CA LEU A 5 -5.16 -5.66 -31.79
C LEU A 5 -4.77 -7.14 -31.65
N PRO A 6 -3.47 -7.49 -31.71
CA PRO A 6 -3.06 -8.88 -31.53
C PRO A 6 -3.71 -9.43 -30.26
N LEU A 7 -4.26 -10.63 -30.30
CA LEU A 7 -5.05 -11.22 -29.20
C LEU A 7 -4.35 -11.08 -27.84
N ALA A 8 -3.01 -11.13 -27.81
CA ALA A 8 -2.17 -10.90 -26.63
C ALA A 8 -2.26 -9.47 -26.05
N ALA A 9 -2.37 -8.44 -26.89
CA ALA A 9 -2.58 -7.05 -26.45
C ALA A 9 -4.01 -6.82 -25.94
N GLY A 10 -4.98 -7.55 -26.49
CA GLY A 10 -6.37 -7.52 -26.01
C GLY A 10 -6.52 -8.12 -24.60
N THR A 11 -5.82 -9.23 -24.32
CA THR A 11 -5.82 -9.85 -23.00
C THR A 11 -5.07 -9.02 -21.96
N GLU A 12 -3.89 -8.49 -22.30
CA GLU A 12 -3.11 -7.65 -21.37
C GLU A 12 -3.88 -6.38 -20.97
N LEU A 13 -4.61 -5.79 -21.91
CA LEU A 13 -5.47 -4.64 -21.62
C LEU A 13 -6.64 -5.01 -20.68
N ALA A 14 -7.25 -6.18 -20.85
CA ALA A 14 -8.33 -6.63 -19.98
C ALA A 14 -7.83 -6.88 -18.54
N ASP A 15 -6.67 -7.51 -18.40
CA ASP A 15 -6.01 -7.78 -17.12
C ASP A 15 -5.65 -6.46 -16.41
N ALA A 16 -5.10 -5.48 -17.16
CA ALA A 16 -4.80 -4.15 -16.64
C ALA A 16 -6.07 -3.40 -16.16
N ILE A 17 -7.15 -3.46 -16.94
CA ILE A 17 -8.44 -2.85 -16.55
C ILE A 17 -9.00 -3.52 -15.28
N PHE A 18 -8.87 -4.84 -15.16
CA PHE A 18 -9.30 -5.54 -13.96
C PHE A 18 -8.50 -5.10 -12.73
N GLN A 19 -7.18 -4.98 -12.84
CA GLN A 19 -6.35 -4.42 -11.76
C GLN A 19 -6.76 -2.98 -11.43
N VAL A 20 -7.02 -2.12 -12.41
CA VAL A 20 -7.54 -0.75 -12.19
C VAL A 20 -8.78 -0.75 -11.30
N ALA A 21 -9.74 -1.63 -11.58
CA ALA A 21 -10.97 -1.74 -10.78
C ALA A 21 -10.68 -2.13 -9.32
N ILE A 22 -9.80 -3.11 -9.09
CA ILE A 22 -9.41 -3.54 -7.74
C ILE A 22 -8.66 -2.43 -7.01
N THR A 23 -7.64 -1.83 -7.63
CA THR A 23 -6.86 -0.75 -7.02
C THR A 23 -7.73 0.48 -6.74
N ALA A 24 -8.71 0.80 -7.59
CA ALA A 24 -9.68 1.86 -7.31
C ALA A 24 -10.53 1.56 -6.08
N GLY A 25 -10.97 0.31 -5.91
CA GLY A 25 -11.65 -0.15 -4.71
C GLY A 25 -10.79 0.01 -3.45
N LEU A 26 -9.51 -0.35 -3.52
CA LEU A 26 -8.56 -0.18 -2.42
C LEU A 26 -8.26 1.29 -2.10
N ALA A 27 -8.13 2.14 -3.12
CA ALA A 27 -7.97 3.58 -2.94
C ALA A 27 -9.19 4.19 -2.25
N LEU A 28 -10.41 3.83 -2.71
CA LEU A 28 -11.65 4.26 -2.08
C LEU A 28 -11.76 3.76 -0.64
N PHE A 29 -11.44 2.49 -0.38
CA PHE A 29 -11.41 1.91 0.96
C PHE A 29 -10.46 2.69 1.88
N ALA A 30 -9.24 2.99 1.42
CA ALA A 30 -8.27 3.77 2.18
C ALA A 30 -8.75 5.21 2.45
N VAL A 31 -9.38 5.87 1.47
CA VAL A 31 -9.99 7.19 1.64
C VAL A 31 -11.11 7.15 2.68
N ILE A 32 -12.02 6.17 2.60
CA ILE A 32 -13.12 6.02 3.56
C ILE A 32 -12.57 5.82 4.97
N LEU A 33 -11.62 4.89 5.13
CA LEU A 33 -10.96 4.66 6.43
C LEU A 33 -10.30 5.94 6.96
N HIS A 34 -9.60 6.68 6.11
CA HIS A 34 -8.99 7.94 6.52
C HIS A 34 -10.05 8.97 6.96
N ARG A 35 -11.18 9.09 6.26
CA ARG A 35 -12.25 10.02 6.65
C ARG A 35 -12.88 9.65 7.99
N TRP A 36 -12.94 8.36 8.32
CA TRP A 36 -13.56 7.87 9.55
C TRP A 36 -12.61 7.96 10.76
N LEU A 37 -11.37 7.50 10.60
CA LEU A 37 -10.39 7.42 11.69
C LEU A 37 -9.57 8.70 11.83
N ARG A 38 -9.44 9.49 10.75
CA ARG A 38 -8.63 10.72 10.64
C ARG A 38 -7.16 10.56 11.02
N GLU A 39 -6.65 9.33 10.99
CA GLU A 39 -5.25 9.02 11.27
C GLU A 39 -4.37 9.42 10.09
N ARG A 40 -3.21 10.02 10.39
CA ARG A 40 -2.29 10.59 9.38
C ARG A 40 -1.72 9.53 8.45
N TRP A 41 -1.40 8.35 8.98
CA TRP A 41 -0.81 7.26 8.19
C TRP A 41 -1.80 6.74 7.13
N LEU A 42 -3.12 6.75 7.41
CA LEU A 42 -4.16 6.37 6.44
C LEU A 42 -4.28 7.37 5.28
N ALA A 43 -4.02 8.67 5.50
CA ALA A 43 -3.98 9.64 4.41
C ALA A 43 -2.87 9.32 3.41
N TRP A 44 -1.69 8.96 3.91
CA TRP A 44 -0.56 8.58 3.06
C TRP A 44 -0.80 7.28 2.32
N TRP A 45 -1.49 6.31 2.93
CA TRP A 45 -1.93 5.10 2.22
C TRP A 45 -2.96 5.40 1.13
N ALA A 46 -3.96 6.24 1.42
CA ALA A 46 -4.92 6.67 0.41
C ALA A 46 -4.22 7.37 -0.77
N GLY A 47 -3.23 8.22 -0.48
CA GLY A 47 -2.39 8.86 -1.50
C GLY A 47 -1.60 7.84 -2.31
N ALA A 48 -0.97 6.85 -1.67
CA ALA A 48 -0.20 5.81 -2.35
C ALA A 48 -1.07 4.95 -3.28
N TRP A 49 -2.25 4.52 -2.81
CA TRP A 49 -3.21 3.75 -3.64
C TRP A 49 -3.78 4.57 -4.80
N THR A 50 -4.05 5.85 -4.56
CA THR A 50 -4.50 6.76 -5.64
C THR A 50 -3.40 6.95 -6.68
N LEU A 51 -2.14 7.10 -6.25
CA LEU A 51 -1.01 7.20 -7.15
C LEU A 51 -0.79 5.90 -7.93
N TYR A 52 -1.01 4.75 -7.30
CA TYR A 52 -1.01 3.45 -7.96
C TYR A 52 -2.10 3.37 -9.03
N LEU A 53 -3.30 3.84 -8.74
CA LEU A 53 -4.37 3.92 -9.73
C LEU A 53 -3.96 4.74 -10.95
N VAL A 54 -3.32 5.90 -10.74
CA VAL A 54 -2.80 6.74 -11.84
C VAL A 54 -1.72 6.00 -12.65
N ARG A 55 -0.85 5.22 -11.99
CA ARG A 55 0.14 4.34 -12.64
C ARG A 55 -0.52 3.38 -13.62
N LEU A 56 -1.63 2.77 -13.21
CA LEU A 56 -2.37 1.80 -14.01
C LEU A 56 -3.13 2.47 -15.17
N LEU A 57 -3.72 3.65 -14.93
CA LEU A 57 -4.33 4.42 -16.01
C LEU A 57 -3.30 4.83 -17.07
N ALA A 58 -2.07 5.15 -16.68
CA ALA A 58 -0.99 5.44 -17.62
C ALA A 58 -0.61 4.22 -18.50
N ILE A 59 -0.48 3.01 -17.93
CA ILE A 59 -0.20 1.82 -18.76
C ILE A 59 -1.38 1.45 -19.65
N VAL A 60 -2.62 1.60 -19.17
CA VAL A 60 -3.82 1.39 -20.01
C VAL A 60 -3.84 2.39 -21.17
N ALA A 61 -3.52 3.66 -20.93
CA ALA A 61 -3.42 4.67 -21.99
C ALA A 61 -2.32 4.33 -23.00
N PHE A 62 -1.15 3.86 -22.54
CA PHE A 62 -0.08 3.36 -23.42
C PHE A 62 -0.55 2.18 -24.28
N LEU A 63 -1.17 1.15 -23.69
CA LEU A 63 -1.67 -0.02 -24.42
C LEU A 63 -2.73 0.34 -25.46
N ARG A 64 -3.48 1.42 -25.25
CA ARG A 64 -4.50 1.93 -26.18
C ARG A 64 -3.93 2.79 -27.31
N THR A 65 -2.92 3.60 -27.02
CA THR A 65 -2.44 4.67 -27.92
C THR A 65 -1.10 4.36 -28.58
N GLY A 66 -0.28 3.52 -27.97
CA GLY A 66 1.10 3.27 -28.35
C GLY A 66 2.06 4.43 -28.06
N ASP A 67 1.60 5.52 -27.42
CA ASP A 67 2.41 6.72 -27.19
C ASP A 67 3.37 6.52 -26.02
N LEU A 68 4.67 6.60 -26.31
CA LEU A 68 5.77 6.42 -25.37
C LEU A 68 5.76 7.42 -24.21
N ALA A 69 5.09 8.56 -24.33
CA ALA A 69 4.91 9.49 -23.21
C ALA A 69 4.15 8.83 -22.05
N TRP A 70 3.14 8.01 -22.34
CA TRP A 70 2.41 7.26 -21.31
C TRP A 70 3.26 6.18 -20.67
N LEU A 71 4.12 5.51 -21.44
CA LEU A 71 5.07 4.55 -20.91
C LEU A 71 6.09 5.22 -19.98
N PHE A 72 6.62 6.39 -20.38
CA PHE A 72 7.50 7.18 -19.53
C PHE A 72 6.83 7.54 -18.19
N TRP A 73 5.62 8.11 -18.24
CA TRP A 73 4.90 8.48 -17.03
C TRP A 73 4.54 7.27 -16.17
N HIS A 74 4.18 6.13 -16.78
CA HIS A 74 3.99 4.88 -16.06
C HIS A 74 5.24 4.48 -15.26
N GLN A 75 6.44 4.59 -15.86
CA GLN A 75 7.70 4.24 -15.17
C GLN A 75 8.00 5.21 -14.03
N VAL A 76 7.85 6.52 -14.25
CA VAL A 76 8.05 7.54 -13.21
C VAL A 76 7.10 7.31 -12.03
N ILE A 77 5.81 7.15 -12.32
CA ILE A 77 4.78 6.95 -11.29
C ILE A 77 5.03 5.63 -10.54
N THR A 78 5.50 4.58 -11.20
CA THR A 78 5.87 3.31 -10.54
C THR A 78 6.90 3.53 -9.44
N GLY A 79 7.94 4.31 -9.71
CA GLY A 79 8.93 4.66 -8.67
C GLY A 79 8.34 5.53 -7.56
N TRP A 80 7.48 6.50 -7.88
CA TRP A 80 6.81 7.31 -6.87
C TRP A 80 5.84 6.50 -6.00
N VAL A 81 5.14 5.50 -6.54
CA VAL A 81 4.29 4.58 -5.79
C VAL A 81 5.11 3.80 -4.76
N ALA A 82 6.24 3.22 -5.17
CA ALA A 82 7.13 2.49 -4.27
C ALA A 82 7.59 3.34 -3.09
N LEU A 83 7.98 4.59 -3.38
CA LEU A 83 8.38 5.56 -2.36
C LEU A 83 7.21 6.01 -1.48
N ALA A 84 6.02 6.21 -2.05
CA ALA A 84 4.83 6.61 -1.31
C ALA A 84 4.37 5.51 -0.33
N ILE A 85 4.39 4.24 -0.75
CA ILE A 85 4.10 3.07 0.08
C ILE A 85 5.09 2.99 1.25
N LEU A 86 6.38 3.11 0.96
CA LEU A 86 7.43 3.13 1.99
C LEU A 86 7.25 4.30 2.96
N TRP A 87 6.96 5.48 2.44
CA TRP A 87 6.71 6.66 3.27
C TRP A 87 5.50 6.48 4.17
N ALA A 88 4.39 5.93 3.65
CA ALA A 88 3.20 5.62 4.43
C ALA A 88 3.52 4.65 5.59
N ALA A 89 4.35 3.63 5.35
CA ALA A 89 4.82 2.71 6.38
C ALA A 89 5.72 3.39 7.44
N LEU A 90 6.60 4.30 7.02
CA LEU A 90 7.45 5.07 7.95
C LEU A 90 6.62 6.03 8.82
N VAL A 91 5.61 6.69 8.24
CA VAL A 91 4.66 7.52 8.99
C VAL A 91 3.88 6.67 9.99
N PHE A 92 3.43 5.48 9.59
CA PHE A 92 2.78 4.52 10.49
C PHE A 92 3.68 4.13 11.68
N SER A 93 4.94 3.75 11.41
CA SER A 93 5.83 3.20 12.45
C SER A 93 6.44 4.25 13.39
N ARG A 94 6.73 5.45 12.88
CA ARG A 94 7.54 6.45 13.61
C ARG A 94 6.90 7.84 13.71
N ASN A 95 5.68 8.02 13.22
CA ASN A 95 5.07 9.35 13.02
C ASN A 95 6.05 10.32 12.33
N ALA A 96 6.75 9.80 11.31
CA ALA A 96 7.85 10.48 10.66
C ALA A 96 7.41 11.85 10.15
N ARG A 97 8.19 12.88 10.50
CA ARG A 97 7.95 14.24 9.99
C ARG A 97 8.64 14.38 8.64
N TRP A 98 7.92 14.97 7.68
CA TRP A 98 8.46 15.30 6.37
C TRP A 98 9.69 16.20 6.51
N ARG A 99 10.72 15.94 5.70
CA ARG A 99 11.92 16.77 5.57
C ARG A 99 12.10 17.11 4.09
N GLY A 100 12.44 18.36 3.76
CA GLY A 100 12.52 18.82 2.38
C GLY A 100 13.47 18.03 1.48
N TRP A 101 14.53 17.45 2.04
CA TRP A 101 15.47 16.61 1.29
C TRP A 101 14.86 15.31 0.77
N TYR A 102 13.70 14.86 1.27
CA TYR A 102 12.98 13.72 0.68
C TYR A 102 12.51 14.01 -0.76
N LEU A 103 12.40 15.28 -1.15
CA LEU A 103 12.17 15.65 -2.55
C LEU A 103 13.30 15.19 -3.48
N ALA A 104 14.53 15.05 -2.96
CA ALA A 104 15.64 14.49 -3.75
C ALA A 104 15.38 13.04 -4.14
N PHE A 105 14.70 12.25 -3.30
CA PHE A 105 14.28 10.90 -3.67
C PHE A 105 13.17 10.88 -4.72
N ALA A 106 12.33 11.93 -4.79
CA ALA A 106 11.30 12.04 -5.83
C ALA A 106 11.91 12.31 -7.23
N ALA A 107 13.13 12.86 -7.30
CA ALA A 107 13.86 13.04 -8.55
C ALA A 107 14.44 11.72 -9.11
N PHE A 108 14.65 10.72 -8.25
CA PHE A 108 15.25 9.46 -8.64
C PHE A 108 14.38 8.65 -9.64
N PRO A 109 13.06 8.49 -9.44
CA PRO A 109 12.17 7.88 -10.44
C PRO A 109 12.13 8.59 -11.80
N LEU A 110 12.36 9.91 -11.86
CA LEU A 110 12.42 10.65 -13.13
C LEU A 110 13.64 10.23 -13.95
N ALA A 111 14.81 10.18 -13.31
CA ALA A 111 16.04 9.73 -13.95
C ALA A 111 15.94 8.26 -14.40
N LEU A 112 15.38 7.40 -13.54
CA LEU A 112 15.17 5.99 -13.89
C LEU A 112 14.14 5.81 -15.01
N GLY A 113 13.06 6.57 -15.00
CA GLY A 113 12.05 6.54 -16.06
C GLY A 113 12.61 6.97 -17.42
N TRP A 114 13.49 7.98 -17.44
CA TRP A 114 14.18 8.41 -18.66
C TRP A 114 15.08 7.31 -19.21
N ILE A 115 15.90 6.68 -18.36
CA ILE A 115 16.77 5.57 -18.74
C ILE A 115 15.93 4.37 -19.22
N ALA A 116 14.81 4.09 -18.53
CA ALA A 116 13.91 2.99 -18.86
C ALA A 116 13.33 3.04 -20.28
N VAL A 117 12.97 4.23 -20.75
CA VAL A 117 12.36 4.41 -22.06
C VAL A 117 13.40 4.56 -23.18
N ASN A 118 14.55 5.17 -22.89
CA ASN A 118 15.55 5.50 -23.92
C ASN A 118 16.70 4.48 -24.05
N GLY A 119 16.93 3.61 -23.05
CA GLY A 119 18.03 2.64 -23.04
C GLY A 119 17.69 1.29 -23.69
N LEU A 120 17.04 1.31 -24.86
CA LEU A 120 16.37 0.15 -25.46
C LEU A 120 17.29 -1.03 -25.85
N ASP A 121 18.60 -0.84 -25.91
CA ASP A 121 19.55 -1.85 -26.41
C ASP A 121 19.81 -3.00 -25.41
N GLN A 122 19.54 -2.79 -24.12
CA GLN A 122 19.75 -3.79 -23.06
C GLN A 122 18.64 -3.74 -22.00
N PHE A 123 17.47 -4.29 -22.34
CA PHE A 123 16.27 -4.35 -21.46
C PHE A 123 16.61 -4.74 -20.00
N THR A 124 17.43 -5.77 -19.81
CA THR A 124 17.77 -6.28 -18.47
C THR A 124 18.56 -5.26 -17.64
N LEU A 125 19.59 -4.63 -18.21
CA LEU A 125 20.41 -3.64 -17.51
C LEU A 125 19.61 -2.37 -17.17
N VAL A 126 18.66 -2.02 -18.03
CA VAL A 126 17.82 -0.85 -17.87
C VAL A 126 16.66 -1.06 -16.89
N ALA A 127 16.14 -2.29 -16.79
CA ALA A 127 15.10 -2.63 -15.83
C ALA A 127 15.62 -2.78 -14.39
N ILE A 128 16.88 -3.22 -14.20
CA ILE A 128 17.46 -3.51 -12.88
C ILE A 128 17.31 -2.34 -11.88
N PRO A 129 17.66 -1.08 -12.21
CA PRO A 129 17.55 0.02 -11.25
C PRO A 129 16.12 0.26 -10.74
N MET A 130 15.14 0.19 -11.65
CA MET A 130 13.72 0.37 -11.29
C MET A 130 13.21 -0.81 -10.46
N VAL A 131 13.56 -2.04 -10.84
CA VAL A 131 13.20 -3.25 -10.08
C VAL A 131 13.86 -3.23 -8.70
N ALA A 132 15.12 -2.84 -8.59
CA ALA A 132 15.81 -2.71 -7.31
C ALA A 132 15.15 -1.67 -6.40
N LEU A 133 14.74 -0.52 -6.96
CA LEU A 133 13.99 0.50 -6.21
C LEU A 133 12.64 -0.06 -5.72
N LEU A 134 11.88 -0.68 -6.62
CA LEU A 134 10.54 -1.18 -6.35
C LEU A 134 10.56 -2.32 -5.34
N SER A 135 11.36 -3.35 -5.58
CA SER A 135 11.57 -4.47 -4.65
C SER A 135 12.14 -3.99 -3.33
N GLY A 136 13.17 -3.15 -3.35
CA GLY A 136 13.81 -2.63 -2.14
C GLY A 136 12.85 -1.85 -1.26
N ALA A 137 12.09 -0.91 -1.83
CA ALA A 137 11.10 -0.14 -1.09
C ALA A 137 9.95 -1.00 -0.55
N THR A 138 9.47 -1.96 -1.35
CA THR A 138 8.38 -2.87 -0.96
C THR A 138 8.83 -3.84 0.15
N LEU A 139 10.02 -4.43 0.03
CA LEU A 139 10.61 -5.30 1.07
C LEU A 139 10.88 -4.51 2.36
N TRP A 140 11.39 -3.28 2.25
CA TRP A 140 11.61 -2.44 3.43
C TRP A 140 10.30 -2.07 4.12
N THR A 141 9.24 -1.84 3.35
CA THR A 141 7.88 -1.64 3.90
C THR A 141 7.44 -2.87 4.69
N GLY A 142 7.63 -4.07 4.14
CA GLY A 142 7.39 -5.33 4.85
C GLY A 142 8.18 -5.43 6.16
N TRP A 143 9.47 -5.06 6.13
CA TRP A 143 10.33 -5.04 7.32
C TRP A 143 9.85 -4.05 8.40
N VAL A 144 9.33 -2.88 8.00
CA VAL A 144 8.75 -1.90 8.92
C VAL A 144 7.55 -2.49 9.66
N PHE A 145 6.65 -3.18 8.95
CA PHE A 145 5.51 -3.86 9.56
C PHE A 145 5.93 -5.08 10.38
N TRP A 146 6.95 -5.82 9.96
CA TRP A 146 7.49 -6.94 10.71
C TRP A 146 7.98 -6.49 12.09
N ARG A 147 8.80 -5.43 12.14
CA ARG A 147 9.28 -4.85 13.40
C ARG A 147 8.13 -4.31 14.26
N HIS A 148 7.08 -3.79 13.66
CA HIS A 148 5.90 -3.38 14.42
C HIS A 148 5.15 -4.58 15.00
N ALA A 149 4.99 -5.66 14.23
CA ALA A 149 4.38 -6.90 14.67
C ALA A 149 5.15 -7.53 15.84
N ASP A 150 6.48 -7.59 15.77
CA ASP A 150 7.32 -8.11 16.85
C ASP A 150 7.18 -7.33 18.15
N ARG A 151 6.99 -6.00 18.07
CA ARG A 151 6.83 -5.13 19.25
C ARG A 151 5.44 -5.18 19.87
N THR A 152 4.40 -5.38 19.07
CA THR A 152 3.00 -5.26 19.50
C THR A 152 2.27 -6.59 19.59
N GLY A 153 2.83 -7.66 19.03
CA GLY A 153 2.14 -8.94 18.84
C GLY A 153 1.01 -8.87 17.80
N SER A 154 0.91 -7.78 17.02
CA SER A 154 -0.18 -7.57 16.06
C SER A 154 -0.15 -8.59 14.91
N ARG A 155 -1.12 -9.51 14.91
CA ARG A 155 -1.31 -10.50 13.83
C ARG A 155 -1.57 -9.83 12.48
N GLY A 156 -2.35 -8.75 12.46
CA GLY A 156 -2.61 -7.97 11.24
C GLY A 156 -1.33 -7.36 10.66
N SER A 157 -0.47 -6.80 11.50
CA SER A 157 0.82 -6.26 11.06
C SER A 157 1.76 -7.35 10.53
N ARG A 158 1.75 -8.53 11.15
CA ARG A 158 2.52 -9.68 10.66
C ARG A 158 2.04 -10.15 9.30
N PHE A 159 0.72 -10.17 9.08
CA PHE A 159 0.14 -10.52 7.79
C PHE A 159 0.52 -9.50 6.70
N VAL A 160 0.40 -8.20 6.98
CA VAL A 160 0.85 -7.12 6.08
C VAL A 160 2.34 -7.23 5.76
N ALA A 161 3.17 -7.54 6.77
CA ALA A 161 4.60 -7.72 6.59
C ALA A 161 4.93 -8.86 5.61
N ILE A 162 4.26 -10.00 5.75
CA ILE A 162 4.42 -11.16 4.86
C ILE A 162 3.95 -10.81 3.44
N ALA A 163 2.79 -10.16 3.31
CA ALA A 163 2.26 -9.74 2.02
C ALA A 163 3.26 -8.83 1.27
N PHE A 164 3.80 -7.81 1.94
CA PHE A 164 4.81 -6.94 1.34
C PHE A 164 6.14 -7.65 1.06
N ALA A 165 6.56 -8.59 1.90
CA ALA A 165 7.78 -9.36 1.66
C ALA A 165 7.65 -10.21 0.38
N LEU A 166 6.53 -10.93 0.25
CA LEU A 166 6.24 -11.75 -0.93
C LEU A 166 6.06 -10.89 -2.18
N TRP A 167 5.37 -9.75 -2.06
CA TRP A 167 5.20 -8.83 -3.17
C TRP A 167 6.52 -8.22 -3.64
N GLY A 168 7.38 -7.80 -2.71
CA GLY A 168 8.71 -7.27 -3.04
C GLY A 168 9.62 -8.31 -3.70
N LEU A 169 9.51 -9.58 -3.28
CA LEU A 169 10.21 -10.70 -3.90
C LEU A 169 9.65 -10.99 -5.31
N HIS A 170 8.33 -10.95 -5.49
CA HIS A 170 7.70 -11.09 -6.79
C HIS A 170 8.26 -10.06 -7.78
N HIS A 171 8.39 -8.78 -7.41
CA HIS A 171 8.97 -7.79 -8.32
C HIS A 171 10.39 -8.14 -8.85
N LEU A 172 11.19 -8.94 -8.13
CA LEU A 172 12.54 -9.34 -8.56
C LEU A 172 12.53 -10.38 -9.68
N ASP A 173 11.44 -11.14 -9.83
CA ASP A 173 11.32 -12.14 -10.88
C ASP A 173 11.08 -11.50 -12.27
N TYR A 174 10.54 -10.28 -12.29
CA TYR A 174 10.10 -9.56 -13.49
C TYR A 174 11.14 -9.51 -14.64
N PRO A 175 12.42 -9.14 -14.44
CA PRO A 175 13.41 -9.11 -15.53
C PRO A 175 13.65 -10.49 -16.17
N PHE A 176 13.61 -11.55 -15.38
CA PHE A 176 13.91 -12.91 -15.82
C PHE A 176 12.74 -13.54 -16.57
N LEU A 177 11.53 -13.22 -16.15
CA LEU A 177 10.31 -13.84 -16.66
C LEU A 177 9.78 -13.12 -17.89
N ARG A 178 9.91 -11.79 -17.93
CA ARG A 178 9.57 -10.99 -19.11
C ARG A 178 10.52 -11.30 -20.28
N ALA A 179 11.80 -11.54 -20.01
CA ALA A 179 12.77 -11.98 -21.04
C ALA A 179 12.42 -13.33 -21.69
N LYS A 180 11.59 -14.17 -21.05
CA LYS A 180 11.18 -15.49 -21.55
C LYS A 180 9.80 -15.49 -22.22
N GLY A 181 9.07 -14.36 -22.25
CA GLY A 181 7.76 -14.22 -22.88
C GLY A 181 6.61 -15.05 -22.28
N ALA A 182 6.87 -15.87 -21.25
CA ALA A 182 5.96 -16.91 -20.77
C ALA A 182 5.06 -16.50 -19.59
N TRP A 183 5.15 -15.25 -19.10
CA TRP A 183 4.62 -14.86 -17.79
C TRP A 183 3.74 -13.60 -17.79
N ALA A 184 3.33 -13.11 -18.97
CA ALA A 184 2.66 -11.82 -19.11
C ALA A 184 1.32 -11.65 -18.35
N PRO A 185 0.40 -12.65 -18.29
CA PRO A 185 -0.87 -12.47 -17.56
C PRO A 185 -0.72 -12.57 -16.03
N TRP A 186 0.16 -13.47 -15.56
CA TRP A 186 0.26 -13.81 -14.13
C TRP A 186 0.76 -12.67 -13.25
N GLY A 187 1.53 -11.72 -13.80
CA GLY A 187 1.99 -10.55 -13.06
C GLY A 187 0.84 -9.70 -12.52
N TYR A 188 -0.17 -9.42 -13.36
CA TYR A 188 -1.36 -8.67 -12.96
C TYR A 188 -2.13 -9.39 -11.85
N PHE A 189 -2.31 -10.72 -11.95
CA PHE A 189 -3.03 -11.49 -10.94
C PHE A 189 -2.30 -11.59 -9.60
N LEU A 190 -0.96 -11.74 -9.63
CA LEU A 190 -0.16 -11.74 -8.42
C LEU A 190 -0.15 -10.37 -7.75
N ASP A 191 -0.01 -9.29 -8.53
CA ASP A 191 -0.17 -7.93 -8.00
C ASP A 191 -1.54 -7.74 -7.34
N ILE A 192 -2.64 -8.11 -8.01
CA ILE A 192 -3.99 -8.04 -7.44
C ILE A 192 -4.08 -8.82 -6.12
N LEU A 193 -3.53 -10.04 -6.08
CA LEU A 193 -3.52 -10.86 -4.86
C LEU A 193 -2.80 -10.14 -3.72
N PHE A 194 -1.62 -9.57 -3.98
CA PHE A 194 -0.85 -8.84 -2.96
C PHE A 194 -1.52 -7.54 -2.55
N GLU A 195 -2.09 -6.79 -3.50
CA GLU A 195 -2.84 -5.56 -3.24
C GLU A 195 -4.03 -5.83 -2.31
N LEU A 196 -4.81 -6.87 -2.60
CA LEU A 196 -5.93 -7.30 -1.77
C LEU A 196 -5.44 -7.81 -0.40
N ALA A 197 -4.36 -8.59 -0.34
CA ALA A 197 -3.78 -9.05 0.91
C ALA A 197 -3.36 -7.88 1.80
N VAL A 198 -2.71 -6.85 1.23
CA VAL A 198 -2.36 -5.63 1.96
C VAL A 198 -3.61 -4.90 2.44
N GLY A 199 -4.62 -4.74 1.59
CA GLY A 199 -5.90 -4.12 1.95
C GLY A 199 -6.62 -4.82 3.11
N VAL A 200 -6.71 -6.15 3.04
CA VAL A 200 -7.26 -7.00 4.10
C VAL A 200 -6.45 -6.87 5.38
N GLY A 201 -5.12 -6.91 5.28
CA GLY A 201 -4.24 -6.77 6.43
C GLY A 201 -4.43 -5.43 7.16
N PHE A 202 -4.56 -4.33 6.42
CA PHE A 202 -4.89 -3.04 7.02
C PHE A 202 -6.28 -3.00 7.64
N GLY A 203 -7.28 -3.58 6.97
CA GLY A 203 -8.61 -3.75 7.54
C GLY A 203 -8.58 -4.49 8.88
N LEU A 204 -7.86 -5.61 8.94
CA LEU A 204 -7.67 -6.39 10.17
C LEU A 204 -6.98 -5.57 11.26
N MET A 205 -5.91 -4.84 10.93
CA MET A 205 -5.22 -3.97 11.89
C MET A 205 -6.16 -2.92 12.48
N VAL A 206 -6.93 -2.23 11.64
CA VAL A 206 -7.92 -1.22 12.07
C VAL A 206 -8.99 -1.85 12.95
N LEU A 207 -9.54 -2.99 12.55
CA LEU A 207 -10.57 -3.70 13.33
C LEU A 207 -10.04 -4.12 14.70
N THR A 208 -8.81 -4.62 14.76
CA THR A 208 -8.18 -5.00 16.04
C THR A 208 -7.93 -3.81 16.94
N ASP A 209 -7.50 -2.67 16.40
CA ASP A 209 -7.29 -1.43 17.16
C ASP A 209 -8.62 -0.89 17.71
N LEU A 210 -9.66 -0.85 16.89
CA LEU A 210 -11.01 -0.43 17.31
C LEU A 210 -11.59 -1.35 18.39
N ALA A 211 -11.43 -2.66 18.25
CA ALA A 211 -11.87 -3.63 19.26
C ALA A 211 -11.15 -3.42 20.61
N ALA A 212 -9.83 -3.19 20.57
CA ALA A 212 -9.03 -2.91 21.77
C ALA A 212 -9.45 -1.60 22.44
N ARG A 213 -9.66 -0.52 21.67
CA ARG A 213 -10.13 0.77 22.18
C ARG A 213 -11.52 0.65 22.81
N LEU A 214 -12.42 -0.12 22.20
CA LEU A 214 -13.77 -0.37 22.74
C LEU A 214 -13.71 -1.14 24.07
N ALA A 215 -12.87 -2.17 24.16
CA ALA A 215 -12.68 -2.93 25.39
C ALA A 215 -12.15 -2.05 26.53
N ALA A 216 -11.14 -1.22 26.26
CA ALA A 216 -10.59 -0.29 27.24
C ALA A 216 -11.62 0.73 27.74
N ARG A 217 -12.44 1.30 26.84
CA ARG A 217 -13.53 2.22 27.22
C ARG A 217 -14.61 1.55 28.06
N ARG A 218 -14.98 0.31 27.75
CA ARG A 218 -15.93 -0.47 28.56
C ARG A 218 -15.39 -0.70 29.96
N GLU A 219 -14.10 -1.06 30.10
CA GLU A 219 -13.48 -1.25 31.40
C GLU A 219 -13.43 0.05 32.22
N GLU A 220 -13.12 1.18 31.57
CA GLU A 220 -13.16 2.50 32.19
C GLU A 220 -14.56 2.85 32.72
N LEU A 221 -15.61 2.62 31.91
CA LEU A 221 -17.01 2.83 32.32
C LEU A 221 -17.38 1.95 33.51
N THR A 222 -17.05 0.67 33.49
CA THR A 222 -17.31 -0.25 34.62
C THR A 222 -16.59 0.21 35.89
N ARG A 223 -15.33 0.67 35.76
CA ARG A 223 -14.56 1.23 36.90
C ARG A 223 -15.24 2.48 37.47
N LEU A 224 -15.70 3.40 36.63
CA LEU A 224 -16.40 4.63 37.06
C LEU A 224 -17.74 4.30 37.73
N GLN A 225 -18.55 3.42 37.16
CA GLN A 225 -19.80 2.95 37.77
C GLN A 225 -19.54 2.32 39.14
N SER A 226 -18.51 1.47 39.26
CA SER A 226 -18.15 0.85 40.54
C SER A 226 -17.69 1.85 41.62
N ARG A 227 -17.16 3.01 41.21
CA ARG A 227 -16.76 4.09 42.13
C ARG A 227 -17.96 4.91 42.58
N LEU A 228 -18.89 5.20 41.67
CA LEU A 228 -20.13 5.91 41.99
C LEU A 228 -20.98 5.13 43.00
N VAL A 229 -21.19 3.83 42.75
CA VAL A 229 -21.95 2.97 43.69
C VAL A 229 -21.28 2.95 45.08
N ARG A 230 -19.95 2.81 45.14
CA ARG A 230 -19.22 2.83 46.41
C ARG A 230 -19.28 4.19 47.12
N ALA A 231 -19.30 5.29 46.37
CA ALA A 231 -19.45 6.63 46.93
C ALA A 231 -20.86 6.83 47.53
N GLU A 232 -21.91 6.44 46.78
CA GLU A 232 -23.29 6.50 47.27
C GLU A 232 -23.51 5.62 48.50
N GLU A 233 -22.97 4.39 48.51
CA GLU A 233 -23.03 3.51 49.68
C GLU A 233 -22.31 4.12 50.89
N GLY A 234 -21.17 4.75 50.68
CA GLY A 234 -20.43 5.46 51.72
C GLY A 234 -21.22 6.65 52.28
N GLU A 235 -21.85 7.43 51.42
CA GLU A 235 -22.68 8.58 51.80
C GLU A 235 -23.94 8.12 52.56
N ARG A 236 -24.64 7.09 52.07
CA ARG A 236 -25.77 6.48 52.78
C ARG A 236 -25.37 5.97 54.16
N ARG A 237 -24.22 5.31 54.29
CA ARG A 237 -23.71 4.84 55.59
C ARG A 237 -23.33 5.97 56.53
N ARG A 238 -22.89 7.12 56.01
CA ARG A 238 -22.61 8.31 56.82
C ARG A 238 -23.91 8.94 57.33
N LEU A 239 -24.88 9.16 56.45
CA LEU A 239 -26.19 9.71 56.82
C LEU A 239 -26.93 8.82 57.83
N ALA A 240 -26.78 7.50 57.76
CA ALA A 240 -27.40 6.59 58.72
C ALA A 240 -26.74 6.57 60.11
N ARG A 241 -25.59 7.23 60.29
CA ARG A 241 -24.86 7.31 61.57
C ARG A 241 -25.02 8.67 62.28
N GLU A 242 -25.50 9.68 61.57
CA GLU A 242 -25.86 11.01 62.10
C GLU A 242 -27.32 10.98 62.59
#